data_AF-A0A2V4D5Q8-F1
#
_entry.id   AF-A0A2V4D5Q8-F1
#
_cell.length_a   1.000
_cell.length_b   1.000
_cell.length_c   1.000
_cell.angle_alpha   90.00
_cell.angle_beta   90.00
_cell.angle_gamma   90.00
#
_symmetry.space_group_name_H-M   'P 1'
#
loop_
_entity.id
_entity.type
_entity.pdbx_description
1 polymer ?
#
loop_
_entity_poly.entity_id
_entity_poly.type
_entity_poly.pdbx_seq_one_letter_code
_entity_poly.pdbx_strand_id
1 'polypeptide(L)'
;MIPGLEGVEFLPEPEDPRMLSTIDPGAPGYPAEAYGMPSEMDPQAWKEADAVKPTKLPFNLPWGLWMVVGLIVTMLISYSSLIGYLDEFIPESEWAYENSGIRALNADGYSGKGIRVCIVDTGIDTTHPDLVGVNIVGFKDFIDDTEGNPHDNDLTQSHGTMMAGILVANGSFIGAAPNVQLIVAAALGADGGSGSEVAVADAIEWCWTTMGADIISLSLGGKPDLVSTFGGRTEGAVSDALDNGIFVVAAAGNHGGAGQDYPDVSVPANVDGVIAVGAVHRNNSLWQFSSSGSPTNASGETRIWPNQKPEVVAPGVEIHSTYVSERTGATWSRSDGTSDSTVFVTGALALILERYNGNPGLSPTHQGDRTPIQLVKSALAESSEAGVFQEQGEHHLRYGYGSLNADSWSDAVGARL
;
A
#
# COMPACT_ATOMS: atom_id res chain seq x y z
N MET A 1 54.99 80.40 -36.89
CA MET A 1 55.51 79.58 -38.01
C MET A 1 56.90 80.10 -38.33
N ILE A 2 57.92 79.27 -38.19
CA ILE A 2 59.29 79.63 -38.57
C ILE A 2 59.37 79.47 -40.10
N PRO A 3 59.72 80.52 -40.86
CA PRO A 3 59.84 80.43 -42.30
C PRO A 3 60.92 79.41 -42.69
N GLY A 4 60.59 78.42 -43.52
CA GLY A 4 61.53 77.40 -44.02
C GLY A 4 61.35 75.98 -43.47
N LEU A 5 60.37 75.72 -42.60
CA LEU A 5 60.05 74.37 -42.07
C LEU A 5 58.68 73.85 -42.54
N GLU A 6 58.24 74.26 -43.73
CA GLU A 6 56.99 73.78 -44.32
C GLU A 6 57.19 72.37 -44.89
N GLY A 7 56.53 71.37 -44.30
CA GLY A 7 56.54 69.98 -44.79
C GLY A 7 57.31 68.97 -43.94
N VAL A 8 57.97 69.40 -42.86
CA VAL A 8 58.63 68.51 -41.88
C VAL A 8 57.71 68.19 -40.71
N GLU A 9 57.74 66.93 -40.27
CA GLU A 9 57.07 66.46 -39.06
C GLU A 9 58.02 66.52 -37.86
N PHE A 10 57.46 66.60 -36.66
CA PHE A 10 58.24 66.67 -35.43
C PHE A 10 57.94 65.43 -34.59
N LEU A 11 58.97 64.64 -34.31
CA LEU A 11 58.86 63.47 -33.47
C LEU A 11 59.51 63.73 -32.11
N PRO A 12 58.82 63.49 -30.98
CA PRO A 12 59.44 63.61 -29.68
C PRO A 12 60.49 62.53 -29.46
N GLU A 13 61.63 62.93 -28.90
CA GLU A 13 62.70 62.00 -28.58
C GLU A 13 62.25 61.04 -27.46
N PRO A 14 62.59 59.74 -27.53
CA PRO A 14 62.11 58.74 -26.59
C PRO A 14 62.52 59.02 -25.13
N GLU A 15 63.67 59.66 -24.93
CA GLU A 15 64.25 59.89 -23.59
C GLU A 15 63.88 61.24 -22.98
N ASP A 16 63.53 62.25 -23.79
CA ASP A 16 62.91 63.49 -23.31
C ASP A 16 61.85 63.96 -24.32
N PRO A 17 60.55 63.68 -24.08
CA PRO A 17 59.48 63.96 -25.02
C PRO A 17 59.20 65.46 -25.22
N ARG A 18 59.92 66.34 -24.51
CA ARG A 18 59.87 67.80 -24.72
C ARG A 18 60.83 68.27 -25.82
N MET A 19 61.81 67.46 -26.20
CA MET A 19 62.65 67.72 -27.36
C MET A 19 62.05 67.05 -28.59
N LEU A 20 61.93 67.82 -29.67
CA LEU A 20 61.36 67.39 -30.92
C LEU A 20 62.45 67.34 -31.99
N SER A 21 62.66 66.17 -32.57
CA SER A 21 63.48 66.01 -33.75
C SER A 21 62.65 66.24 -35.00
N THR A 22 63.16 67.08 -35.89
CA THR A 22 62.56 67.31 -37.21
C THR A 22 62.82 66.09 -38.09
N ILE A 23 61.75 65.49 -38.59
CA ILE A 23 61.78 64.43 -39.57
C ILE A 23 61.18 64.98 -40.85
N ASP A 24 61.88 64.80 -41.97
CA ASP A 24 61.31 65.05 -43.29
C ASP A 24 60.63 63.77 -43.78
N PRO A 25 59.27 63.70 -43.76
CA PRO A 25 58.54 62.51 -44.21
C PRO A 25 58.69 62.26 -45.72
N GLY A 26 59.14 63.26 -46.49
CA GLY A 26 59.41 63.17 -47.92
C GLY A 26 60.85 62.75 -48.26
N ALA A 27 61.74 62.64 -47.27
CA ALA A 27 63.12 62.22 -47.53
C ALA A 27 63.15 60.77 -48.08
N PRO A 28 63.86 60.52 -49.19
CA PRO A 28 64.06 59.16 -49.67
C PRO A 28 64.90 58.43 -48.61
N GLY A 29 64.30 57.46 -47.93
CA GLY A 29 64.98 56.66 -46.91
C GLY A 29 66.24 55.99 -47.46
N TYR A 30 67.11 55.52 -46.57
CA TYR A 30 68.30 54.77 -47.00
C TYR A 30 67.91 53.39 -47.54
N PRO A 31 68.70 52.79 -48.44
CA PRO A 31 68.44 51.44 -48.93
C PRO A 31 68.59 50.41 -47.79
N ALA A 32 67.99 49.23 -47.95
CA ALA A 32 67.79 48.23 -46.89
C ALA A 32 69.08 47.85 -46.14
N GLU A 33 70.21 47.84 -46.85
CA GLU A 33 71.51 47.45 -46.31
C GLU A 33 72.01 48.43 -45.25
N ALA A 34 71.65 49.71 -45.36
CA ALA A 34 72.03 50.73 -44.39
C ALA A 34 71.37 50.51 -43.01
N TYR A 35 70.23 49.81 -43.00
CA TYR A 35 69.53 49.40 -41.77
C TYR A 35 69.91 47.98 -41.32
N GLY A 36 70.90 47.34 -41.97
CA GLY A 36 71.31 45.97 -41.68
C GLY A 36 70.31 44.91 -42.17
N MET A 37 69.40 45.27 -43.08
CA MET A 37 68.42 44.36 -43.67
C MET A 37 68.93 43.79 -45.02
N PRO A 38 68.46 42.60 -45.44
CA PRO A 38 68.81 42.04 -46.75
C PRO A 38 68.34 42.96 -47.89
N SER A 39 69.14 43.07 -48.96
CA SER A 39 68.91 43.99 -50.09
C SER A 39 67.58 43.81 -50.83
N GLU A 40 66.93 42.66 -50.66
CA GLU A 40 65.67 42.32 -51.33
C GLU A 40 64.42 42.79 -50.58
N MET A 41 64.55 43.26 -49.34
CA MET A 41 63.42 43.78 -48.56
C MET A 41 63.19 45.26 -48.86
N ASP A 42 61.92 45.63 -49.12
CA ASP A 42 61.51 47.03 -49.20
C ASP A 42 61.56 47.66 -47.80
N PRO A 43 62.45 48.65 -47.55
CA PRO A 43 62.56 49.32 -46.25
C PRO A 43 61.29 50.07 -45.84
N GLN A 44 60.35 50.30 -46.76
CA GLN A 44 59.12 51.06 -46.53
C GLN A 44 57.88 50.20 -46.28
N ALA A 45 58.01 48.87 -46.28
CA ALA A 45 56.88 47.95 -46.08
C ALA A 45 56.09 48.17 -44.79
N TRP A 46 56.71 48.76 -43.75
CA TRP A 46 56.03 49.08 -42.48
C TRP A 46 54.98 50.18 -42.60
N LYS A 47 55.03 51.04 -43.62
CA LYS A 47 54.02 52.08 -43.87
C LYS A 47 52.67 51.48 -44.29
N GLU A 48 52.66 50.26 -44.80
CA GLU A 48 51.46 49.54 -45.27
C GLU A 48 50.95 48.50 -44.26
N ALA A 49 51.62 48.33 -43.12
CA ALA A 49 51.18 47.41 -42.08
C ALA A 49 50.01 48.02 -41.28
N ASP A 50 48.77 47.75 -41.71
CA ASP A 50 47.55 48.19 -41.03
C ASP A 50 47.58 47.80 -39.53
N ALA A 51 47.45 48.80 -38.65
CA ALA A 51 47.46 48.62 -37.20
C ALA A 51 46.29 47.72 -36.75
N VAL A 52 46.62 46.52 -36.26
CA VAL A 52 45.66 45.55 -35.74
C VAL A 52 44.94 46.14 -34.51
N LYS A 53 43.66 46.51 -34.66
CA LYS A 53 42.82 46.92 -33.52
C LYS A 53 42.51 45.71 -32.64
N PRO A 54 42.61 45.79 -31.30
CA PRO A 54 42.29 44.66 -30.43
C PRO A 54 40.79 44.36 -30.49
N THR A 55 40.43 43.14 -30.87
CA THR A 55 39.05 42.66 -30.92
C THR A 55 38.53 42.40 -29.51
N LYS A 56 37.36 42.97 -29.16
CA LYS A 56 36.65 42.64 -27.92
C LYS A 56 36.13 41.20 -28.02
N LEU A 57 36.56 40.32 -27.11
CA LEU A 57 36.02 38.96 -26.99
C LEU A 57 34.54 39.02 -26.55
N PRO A 58 33.59 38.43 -27.29
CA PRO A 58 32.19 38.39 -26.88
C PRO A 58 32.02 37.42 -25.70
N PHE A 59 31.26 37.85 -24.67
CA PHE A 59 30.89 37.03 -23.52
C PHE A 59 29.81 36.03 -23.93
N ASN A 60 30.20 34.98 -24.66
CA ASN A 60 29.30 33.90 -25.04
C ASN A 60 29.23 32.91 -23.88
N LEU A 61 28.16 32.94 -23.08
CA LEU A 61 27.85 31.78 -22.26
C LEU A 61 27.66 30.58 -23.22
N PRO A 62 28.41 29.48 -23.05
CA PRO A 62 28.36 28.39 -23.98
C PRO A 62 26.94 27.83 -23.99
N TRP A 63 26.42 27.57 -25.19
CA TRP A 63 25.10 26.97 -25.40
C TRP A 63 24.82 25.76 -24.50
N GLY A 64 25.86 25.05 -24.04
CA GLY A 64 25.78 23.98 -23.05
C GLY A 64 25.12 24.38 -21.73
N LEU A 65 25.31 25.60 -21.21
CA LEU A 65 24.63 26.02 -19.97
C LEU A 65 23.12 26.13 -20.17
N TRP A 66 22.69 26.69 -21.31
CA TRP A 66 21.28 26.81 -21.65
C TRP A 66 20.63 25.44 -21.90
N MET A 67 21.38 24.49 -22.46
CA MET A 67 20.95 23.10 -22.62
C MET A 67 20.74 22.41 -21.26
N VAL A 68 21.65 22.60 -20.30
CA VAL A 68 21.53 22.02 -18.95
C VAL A 68 20.35 22.62 -18.18
N VAL A 69 20.19 23.95 -18.21
CA VAL A 69 19.03 24.63 -17.60
C VAL A 69 17.73 24.14 -18.24
N GLY A 70 17.70 24.02 -19.56
CA GLY A 70 16.57 23.47 -20.31
C GLY A 70 16.21 22.06 -19.84
N LEU A 71 17.19 21.16 -19.73
CA LEU A 71 17.01 19.79 -19.25
C LEU A 71 16.42 19.73 -17.83
N ILE A 72 16.93 20.55 -16.90
CA ILE A 72 16.43 20.58 -15.51
C ILE A 72 14.98 21.07 -15.49
N VAL A 73 14.65 22.12 -16.24
CA VAL A 73 13.28 22.65 -16.32
C VAL A 73 12.34 21.63 -16.95
N THR A 74 12.77 20.97 -18.04
CA THR A 74 11.98 19.89 -18.65
C THR A 74 11.76 18.74 -17.68
N MET A 75 12.79 18.31 -16.96
CA MET A 75 12.69 17.24 -15.95
C MET A 75 11.68 17.60 -14.85
N LEU A 76 11.73 18.83 -14.32
CA LEU A 76 10.79 19.31 -13.29
C LEU A 76 9.35 19.43 -13.79
N ILE A 77 9.15 19.90 -15.04
CA ILE A 77 7.82 19.98 -15.65
C ILE A 77 7.27 18.58 -15.96
N SER A 78 8.13 17.69 -16.45
CA SER A 78 7.75 16.31 -16.75
C SER A 78 7.59 15.47 -15.48
N TYR A 79 8.18 15.86 -14.35
CA TYR A 79 8.15 15.09 -13.10
C TYR A 79 6.71 14.83 -12.63
N SER A 80 5.83 15.84 -12.67
CA SER A 80 4.41 15.68 -12.31
C SER A 80 3.62 14.80 -13.29
N SER A 81 4.07 14.69 -14.54
CA SER A 81 3.48 13.79 -15.52
C SER A 81 4.07 12.38 -15.43
N LEU A 82 5.35 12.27 -15.04
CA LEU A 82 6.08 11.01 -14.88
C LEU A 82 5.69 10.31 -13.57
N ILE A 83 5.41 11.05 -12.49
CA ILE A 83 4.96 10.46 -11.23
C ILE A 83 3.65 9.69 -11.40
N GLY A 84 2.74 10.14 -12.28
CA GLY A 84 1.52 9.41 -12.61
C GLY A 84 1.75 8.09 -13.36
N TYR A 85 2.90 7.94 -14.05
CA TYR A 85 3.34 6.68 -14.65
C TYR A 85 4.20 5.82 -13.70
N LEU A 86 4.78 6.43 -12.66
CA LEU A 86 5.56 5.73 -11.61
C LEU A 86 4.68 5.25 -10.46
N ASP A 87 3.57 5.93 -10.16
CA ASP A 87 2.53 5.51 -9.21
C ASP A 87 1.90 4.18 -9.63
N GLU A 88 1.85 3.89 -10.93
CA GLU A 88 1.43 2.59 -11.48
C GLU A 88 2.35 1.43 -11.05
N PHE A 89 3.48 1.72 -10.37
CA PHE A 89 4.45 0.75 -9.85
C PHE A 89 4.59 0.73 -8.31
N ILE A 90 3.81 1.52 -7.56
CA ILE A 90 3.91 1.65 -6.09
C ILE A 90 2.61 1.11 -5.45
N PRO A 91 2.67 0.32 -4.35
CA PRO A 91 1.51 -0.41 -3.83
C PRO A 91 0.38 0.56 -3.38
N GLU A 92 -0.70 0.59 -4.16
CA GLU A 92 -1.84 1.47 -4.00
C GLU A 92 -2.71 1.19 -2.75
N SER A 93 -2.31 0.26 -1.87
CA SER A 93 -3.12 -0.13 -0.70
C SER A 93 -2.48 0.14 0.64
N GLU A 94 -1.34 0.82 0.68
CA GLU A 94 -0.74 1.24 1.95
C GLU A 94 -1.69 2.13 2.76
N TRP A 95 -2.50 2.96 2.08
CA TRP A 95 -3.55 3.76 2.71
C TRP A 95 -4.53 2.92 3.54
N ALA A 96 -4.78 1.66 3.16
CA ALA A 96 -5.72 0.80 3.85
C ALA A 96 -5.16 0.37 5.21
N TYR A 97 -3.86 0.05 5.26
CA TYR A 97 -3.16 -0.26 6.51
C TYR A 97 -2.97 0.99 7.39
N GLU A 98 -2.74 2.16 6.78
CA GLU A 98 -2.63 3.44 7.51
C GLU A 98 -3.98 3.87 8.10
N ASN A 99 -5.04 3.95 7.29
CA ASN A 99 -6.36 4.40 7.73
C ASN A 99 -6.99 3.44 8.76
N SER A 100 -6.71 2.14 8.65
CA SER A 100 -7.17 1.17 9.64
C SER A 100 -6.37 1.19 10.94
N GLY A 101 -5.32 2.01 11.07
CA GLY A 101 -4.46 2.08 12.25
C GLY A 101 -3.48 0.91 12.41
N ILE A 102 -3.45 -0.04 11.46
CA ILE A 102 -2.57 -1.21 11.51
C ILE A 102 -1.10 -0.79 11.48
N ARG A 103 -0.74 0.20 10.67
CA ARG A 103 0.64 0.70 10.60
C ARG A 103 1.12 1.37 11.89
N ALA A 104 0.22 1.93 12.69
CA ALA A 104 0.61 2.44 14.01
C ALA A 104 1.08 1.29 14.91
N LEU A 105 0.31 0.20 14.99
CA LEU A 105 0.71 -1.00 15.74
C LEU A 105 1.98 -1.65 15.17
N ASN A 106 2.15 -1.67 13.84
CA ASN A 106 3.40 -2.17 13.24
C ASN A 106 4.61 -1.28 13.60
N ALA A 107 4.44 0.04 13.65
CA ALA A 107 5.50 0.97 14.05
C ALA A 107 5.93 0.78 15.52
N ASP A 108 5.00 0.35 16.37
CA ASP A 108 5.27 -0.05 17.77
C ASP A 108 5.99 -1.41 17.90
N GLY A 109 6.20 -2.11 16.79
CA GLY A 109 6.95 -3.36 16.71
C GLY A 109 6.10 -4.63 16.72
N TYR A 110 4.77 -4.52 16.69
CA TYR A 110 3.89 -5.67 16.57
C TYR A 110 3.80 -6.15 15.12
N SER A 111 3.85 -7.46 14.92
CA SER A 111 3.85 -8.11 13.59
C SER A 111 2.99 -9.37 13.51
N GLY A 112 2.24 -9.68 14.57
CA GLY A 112 1.44 -10.89 14.74
C GLY A 112 2.24 -12.06 15.34
N LYS A 113 3.44 -11.81 15.87
CA LYS A 113 4.35 -12.87 16.28
C LYS A 113 3.74 -13.72 17.41
N GLY A 114 3.74 -15.02 17.19
CA GLY A 114 3.26 -15.99 18.18
C GLY A 114 1.75 -16.20 18.20
N ILE A 115 1.01 -15.50 17.33
CA ILE A 115 -0.42 -15.70 17.13
C ILE A 115 -0.64 -16.65 15.96
N ARG A 116 -1.54 -17.63 16.13
CA ARG A 116 -1.96 -18.56 15.09
C ARG A 116 -3.23 -18.06 14.41
N VAL A 117 -3.14 -17.85 13.10
CA VAL A 117 -4.28 -17.40 12.30
C VAL A 117 -4.60 -18.46 11.27
N CYS A 118 -5.84 -18.96 11.29
CA CYS A 118 -6.36 -19.86 10.27
C CYS A 118 -7.16 -19.10 9.24
N ILE A 119 -6.75 -19.17 7.97
CA ILE A 119 -7.55 -18.71 6.84
C ILE A 119 -8.29 -19.92 6.28
N VAL A 120 -9.62 -19.85 6.26
CA VAL A 120 -10.47 -20.83 5.55
C VAL A 120 -10.93 -20.21 4.24
N ASP A 121 -10.32 -20.64 3.13
CA ASP A 121 -10.50 -20.00 1.82
C ASP A 121 -10.26 -21.02 0.67
N THR A 122 -9.89 -20.58 -0.53
CA THR A 122 -9.57 -21.44 -1.68
C THR A 122 -8.17 -22.07 -1.59
N GLY A 123 -7.29 -21.54 -0.73
CA GLY A 123 -5.94 -22.03 -0.51
C GLY A 123 -4.90 -20.92 -0.55
N ILE A 124 -3.66 -21.25 -0.92
CA ILE A 124 -2.55 -20.30 -1.01
C ILE A 124 -1.49 -20.76 -2.02
N ASP A 125 -1.08 -19.87 -2.91
CA ASP A 125 0.10 -20.08 -3.75
C ASP A 125 1.36 -19.48 -3.12
N THR A 126 2.21 -20.37 -2.59
CA THR A 126 3.48 -20.00 -1.94
C THR A 126 4.63 -19.75 -2.90
N THR A 127 4.42 -19.94 -4.21
CA THR A 127 5.40 -19.60 -5.23
C THR A 127 5.42 -18.11 -5.54
N HIS A 128 4.40 -17.36 -5.09
CA HIS A 128 4.33 -15.92 -5.23
C HIS A 128 5.50 -15.22 -4.49
N PRO A 129 6.24 -14.28 -5.13
CA PRO A 129 7.42 -13.63 -4.54
C PRO A 129 7.21 -13.02 -3.15
N ASP A 130 6.07 -12.37 -2.90
CA ASP A 130 5.75 -11.74 -1.61
C ASP A 130 5.27 -12.74 -0.54
N LEU A 131 5.02 -14.00 -0.92
CA LEU A 131 4.62 -15.09 -0.02
C LEU A 131 5.75 -16.11 0.20
N VAL A 132 6.92 -15.91 -0.43
CA VAL A 132 8.08 -16.79 -0.20
C VAL A 132 8.56 -16.63 1.24
N GLY A 133 8.63 -17.75 1.95
CA GLY A 133 9.16 -17.79 3.32
C GLY A 133 8.17 -17.33 4.40
N VAL A 134 6.90 -17.11 4.06
CA VAL A 134 5.85 -16.90 5.06
C VAL A 134 5.71 -18.14 5.96
N ASN A 135 5.40 -17.90 7.22
CA ASN A 135 5.43 -18.93 8.26
C ASN A 135 4.15 -19.79 8.26
N ILE A 136 4.03 -20.69 7.29
CA ILE A 136 2.92 -21.65 7.21
C ILE A 136 3.21 -22.80 8.15
N VAL A 137 2.40 -22.92 9.20
CA VAL A 137 2.51 -24.00 10.20
C VAL A 137 1.55 -25.14 9.95
N GLY A 138 0.57 -24.97 9.05
CA GLY A 138 -0.29 -26.04 8.58
C GLY A 138 -1.01 -25.68 7.29
N PHE A 139 -1.20 -26.69 6.44
CA PHE A 139 -1.99 -26.60 5.23
C PHE A 139 -2.80 -27.90 5.09
N LYS A 140 -4.09 -27.77 4.84
CA LYS A 140 -4.95 -28.88 4.46
C LYS A 140 -5.97 -28.41 3.43
N ASP A 141 -6.14 -29.21 2.39
CA ASP A 141 -7.17 -29.03 1.39
C ASP A 141 -8.30 -30.02 1.65
N PHE A 142 -9.48 -29.49 1.95
CA PHE A 142 -10.71 -30.19 2.26
C PHE A 142 -11.56 -30.45 1.03
N ILE A 143 -11.19 -29.93 -0.15
CA ILE A 143 -11.87 -30.19 -1.41
C ILE A 143 -11.35 -31.50 -2.02
N ASP A 144 -10.02 -31.63 -2.19
CA ASP A 144 -9.42 -32.84 -2.75
C ASP A 144 -8.84 -33.80 -1.69
N ASP A 145 -9.02 -33.48 -0.39
CA ASP A 145 -8.54 -34.25 0.77
C ASP A 145 -7.01 -34.47 0.73
N THR A 146 -6.27 -33.39 0.49
CA THR A 146 -4.81 -33.40 0.39
C THR A 146 -4.15 -32.61 1.52
N GLU A 147 -2.92 -33.01 1.87
CA GLU A 147 -2.13 -32.38 2.94
C GLU A 147 -0.68 -32.15 2.46
N GLY A 148 -0.02 -31.14 3.02
CA GLY A 148 1.44 -30.98 2.95
C GLY A 148 1.96 -29.96 1.95
N ASN A 149 1.49 -29.96 0.70
CA ASN A 149 1.93 -28.97 -0.30
C ASN A 149 0.88 -27.87 -0.46
N PRO A 150 1.13 -26.65 0.02
CA PRO A 150 0.20 -25.54 -0.14
C PRO A 150 -0.01 -25.21 -1.62
N HIS A 151 -1.27 -25.07 -1.99
CA HIS A 151 -1.72 -24.65 -3.30
C HIS A 151 -3.04 -23.88 -3.15
N ASP A 152 -3.43 -23.18 -4.20
CA ASP A 152 -4.71 -22.50 -4.29
C ASP A 152 -5.62 -23.24 -5.28
N ASN A 153 -6.80 -23.63 -4.82
CA ASN A 153 -7.81 -24.31 -5.65
C ASN A 153 -8.46 -23.35 -6.66
N ASP A 154 -8.32 -22.03 -6.47
CA ASP A 154 -8.77 -21.02 -7.42
C ASP A 154 -7.62 -20.50 -8.29
N LEU A 155 -7.44 -21.15 -9.44
CA LEU A 155 -6.45 -20.77 -10.44
C LEU A 155 -6.87 -19.55 -11.28
N THR A 156 -8.07 -18.99 -11.03
CA THR A 156 -8.62 -17.89 -11.83
C THR A 156 -8.61 -16.56 -11.10
N GLN A 157 -9.05 -16.52 -9.84
CA GLN A 157 -9.04 -15.31 -9.00
C GLN A 157 -8.01 -15.40 -7.88
N SER A 158 -7.48 -16.60 -7.57
CA SER A 158 -6.50 -16.80 -6.48
C SER A 158 -6.95 -16.14 -5.18
N HIS A 159 -8.23 -16.27 -4.85
CA HIS A 159 -8.87 -15.51 -3.77
C HIS A 159 -8.16 -15.74 -2.43
N GLY A 160 -7.90 -17.00 -2.06
CA GLY A 160 -7.16 -17.34 -0.85
C GLY A 160 -5.71 -16.80 -0.86
N THR A 161 -5.04 -16.83 -2.01
CA THR A 161 -3.73 -16.19 -2.18
C THR A 161 -3.80 -14.67 -1.96
N MET A 162 -4.83 -13.98 -2.49
CA MET A 162 -5.05 -12.56 -2.21
C MET A 162 -5.28 -12.29 -0.73
N MET A 163 -6.08 -13.11 -0.06
CA MET A 163 -6.34 -12.95 1.38
C MET A 163 -5.07 -13.17 2.20
N ALA A 164 -4.27 -14.18 1.85
CA ALA A 164 -2.96 -14.41 2.47
C ALA A 164 -2.02 -13.23 2.24
N GLY A 165 -2.02 -12.60 1.06
CA GLY A 165 -1.24 -11.40 0.78
C GLY A 165 -1.55 -10.23 1.70
N ILE A 166 -2.84 -9.91 1.90
CA ILE A 166 -3.26 -8.83 2.79
C ILE A 166 -2.78 -9.08 4.23
N LEU A 167 -2.77 -10.35 4.66
CA LEU A 167 -2.36 -10.70 6.01
C LEU A 167 -0.84 -10.77 6.19
N VAL A 168 -0.15 -11.57 5.37
CA VAL A 168 1.20 -12.06 5.67
C VAL A 168 2.27 -11.70 4.63
N ALA A 169 1.94 -10.99 3.55
CA ALA A 169 2.93 -10.61 2.55
C ALA A 169 4.16 -9.97 3.20
N ASN A 170 5.34 -10.33 2.73
CA ASN A 170 6.60 -9.82 3.26
C ASN A 170 7.65 -9.67 2.15
N GLY A 171 7.31 -8.86 1.15
CA GLY A 171 8.15 -8.64 -0.02
C GLY A 171 7.98 -7.23 -0.55
N SER A 172 7.43 -7.12 -1.76
CA SER A 172 7.17 -5.87 -2.47
C SER A 172 6.19 -4.97 -1.71
N PHE A 173 5.26 -5.56 -0.98
CA PHE A 173 4.49 -4.91 0.08
C PHE A 173 4.47 -5.78 1.35
N ILE A 174 4.12 -5.16 2.47
CA ILE A 174 4.02 -5.83 3.76
C ILE A 174 2.54 -5.98 4.14
N GLY A 175 2.12 -7.18 4.52
CA GLY A 175 0.78 -7.45 5.03
C GLY A 175 0.54 -6.83 6.40
N ALA A 176 -0.64 -7.07 6.97
CA ALA A 176 -1.02 -6.53 8.27
C ALA A 176 -0.21 -7.15 9.43
N ALA A 177 0.01 -8.47 9.37
CA ALA A 177 0.61 -9.27 10.42
C ALA A 177 1.57 -10.34 9.84
N PRO A 178 2.73 -9.93 9.28
CA PRO A 178 3.63 -10.81 8.52
C PRO A 178 4.26 -11.97 9.32
N ASN A 179 4.24 -11.93 10.65
CA ASN A 179 4.90 -12.91 11.52
C ASN A 179 3.93 -13.82 12.27
N VAL A 180 2.65 -13.85 11.90
CA VAL A 180 1.71 -14.87 12.41
C VAL A 180 2.17 -16.27 12.03
N GLN A 181 1.73 -17.25 12.80
CA GLN A 181 1.76 -18.65 12.42
C GLN A 181 0.55 -18.91 11.53
N LEU A 182 0.75 -18.88 10.22
CA LEU A 182 -0.34 -19.02 9.25
C LEU A 182 -0.76 -20.48 9.12
N ILE A 183 -2.06 -20.72 9.26
CA ILE A 183 -2.71 -21.99 8.96
C ILE A 183 -3.62 -21.73 7.76
N VAL A 184 -3.58 -22.59 6.75
CA VAL A 184 -4.44 -22.46 5.58
C VAL A 184 -5.29 -23.71 5.43
N ALA A 185 -6.60 -23.54 5.50
CA ALA A 185 -7.58 -24.57 5.24
C ALA A 185 -8.26 -24.25 3.90
N ALA A 186 -7.87 -24.95 2.83
CA ALA A 186 -8.51 -24.79 1.54
C ALA A 186 -9.85 -25.56 1.56
N ALA A 187 -10.96 -24.83 1.67
CA ALA A 187 -12.31 -25.40 1.80
C ALA A 187 -13.30 -24.81 0.77
N LEU A 188 -12.81 -23.94 -0.12
CA LEU A 188 -13.57 -23.33 -1.20
C LEU A 188 -13.01 -23.78 -2.57
N GLY A 189 -13.89 -23.86 -3.56
CA GLY A 189 -13.54 -24.27 -4.92
C GLY A 189 -13.16 -23.10 -5.83
N ALA A 190 -12.79 -23.42 -7.08
CA ALA A 190 -12.32 -22.46 -8.08
C ALA A 190 -13.34 -21.38 -8.50
N ASP A 191 -14.61 -21.54 -8.17
CA ASP A 191 -15.65 -20.53 -8.41
C ASP A 191 -15.83 -19.56 -7.23
N GLY A 192 -15.01 -19.68 -6.17
CA GLY A 192 -15.14 -18.92 -4.93
C GLY A 192 -16.36 -19.33 -4.09
N GLY A 193 -17.11 -20.35 -4.53
CA GLY A 193 -18.23 -20.90 -3.79
C GLY A 193 -17.78 -21.91 -2.74
N SER A 194 -18.59 -22.07 -1.69
CA SER A 194 -18.45 -23.26 -0.84
C SER A 194 -18.92 -24.48 -1.63
N GLY A 195 -17.98 -25.24 -2.18
CA GLY A 195 -18.28 -26.51 -2.85
C GLY A 195 -18.95 -27.54 -1.93
N SER A 196 -18.84 -27.33 -0.60
CA SER A 196 -19.44 -28.16 0.44
C SER A 196 -19.51 -27.42 1.79
N GLU A 197 -20.71 -27.23 2.35
CA GLU A 197 -20.91 -26.72 3.72
C GLU A 197 -20.18 -27.61 4.75
N VAL A 198 -20.11 -28.92 4.49
CA VAL A 198 -19.40 -29.88 5.34
C VAL A 198 -17.90 -29.62 5.31
N ALA A 199 -17.30 -29.34 4.15
CA ALA A 199 -15.87 -29.06 4.04
C ALA A 199 -15.50 -27.78 4.81
N VAL A 200 -16.34 -26.74 4.73
CA VAL A 200 -16.13 -25.49 5.48
C VAL A 200 -16.24 -25.73 7.00
N ALA A 201 -17.24 -26.47 7.46
CA ALA A 201 -17.40 -26.79 8.88
C ALA A 201 -16.22 -27.62 9.40
N ASP A 202 -15.80 -28.67 8.66
CA ASP A 202 -14.68 -29.53 9.05
C ASP A 202 -13.35 -28.77 9.04
N ALA A 203 -13.18 -27.81 8.11
CA ALA A 203 -12.03 -26.90 8.08
C ALA A 203 -11.98 -25.99 9.32
N ILE A 204 -13.12 -25.40 9.70
CA ILE A 204 -13.23 -24.57 10.90
C ILE A 204 -12.90 -25.40 12.15
N GLU A 205 -13.45 -26.60 12.28
CA GLU A 205 -13.14 -27.50 13.39
C GLU A 205 -11.65 -27.84 13.44
N TRP A 206 -11.04 -28.18 12.30
CA TRP A 206 -9.62 -28.50 12.21
C TRP A 206 -8.71 -27.34 12.64
N CYS A 207 -9.05 -26.10 12.25
CA CYS A 207 -8.29 -24.90 12.61
C CYS A 207 -8.07 -24.80 14.12
N TRP A 208 -9.09 -25.06 14.95
CA TRP A 208 -8.96 -24.90 16.40
C TRP A 208 -8.64 -26.21 17.13
N THR A 209 -9.25 -27.33 16.74
CA THR A 209 -9.05 -28.62 17.44
C THR A 209 -7.66 -29.20 17.22
N THR A 210 -7.14 -29.09 16.01
CA THR A 210 -5.91 -29.76 15.58
C THR A 210 -4.77 -28.77 15.47
N MET A 211 -5.03 -27.61 14.87
CA MET A 211 -4.02 -26.59 14.62
C MET A 211 -3.91 -25.56 15.75
N GLY A 212 -4.88 -25.49 16.66
CA GLY A 212 -4.87 -24.56 17.80
C GLY A 212 -4.81 -23.10 17.37
N ALA A 213 -5.59 -22.72 16.36
CA ALA A 213 -5.70 -21.34 15.91
C ALA A 213 -6.27 -20.42 17.01
N ASP A 214 -5.73 -19.21 17.14
CA ASP A 214 -6.27 -18.16 18.01
C ASP A 214 -7.37 -17.35 17.29
N ILE A 215 -7.18 -17.17 15.97
CA ILE A 215 -8.12 -16.45 15.10
C ILE A 215 -8.45 -17.31 13.88
N ILE A 216 -9.73 -17.39 13.52
CA ILE A 216 -10.21 -17.96 12.26
C ILE A 216 -10.78 -16.83 11.40
N SER A 217 -10.21 -16.64 10.21
CA SER A 217 -10.63 -15.66 9.20
C SER A 217 -11.45 -16.37 8.13
N LEU A 218 -12.70 -15.94 7.97
CA LEU A 218 -13.69 -16.52 7.06
C LEU A 218 -14.09 -15.49 5.99
N SER A 219 -13.36 -15.48 4.89
CA SER A 219 -13.65 -14.64 3.72
C SER A 219 -14.67 -15.31 2.79
N LEU A 220 -15.74 -15.86 3.39
CA LEU A 220 -16.79 -16.63 2.73
C LEU A 220 -18.16 -16.28 3.31
N GLY A 221 -19.23 -16.56 2.56
CA GLY A 221 -20.57 -16.27 3.03
C GLY A 221 -21.67 -16.94 2.23
N GLY A 222 -22.57 -17.64 2.93
CA GLY A 222 -23.81 -18.20 2.38
C GLY A 222 -24.98 -17.22 2.49
N LYS A 223 -26.08 -17.52 1.77
CA LYS A 223 -27.35 -16.81 1.93
C LYS A 223 -27.95 -17.09 3.32
N PRO A 224 -28.28 -16.07 4.12
CA PRO A 224 -29.01 -16.28 5.36
C PRO A 224 -30.44 -16.73 5.02
N ASP A 225 -30.79 -17.95 5.37
CA ASP A 225 -32.16 -18.45 5.25
C ASP A 225 -32.90 -18.17 6.57
N LEU A 226 -33.96 -17.36 6.50
CA LEU A 226 -34.79 -17.02 7.66
C LEU A 226 -35.80 -18.13 8.01
N VAL A 227 -35.95 -19.18 7.18
CA VAL A 227 -37.01 -20.20 7.33
C VAL A 227 -36.49 -21.64 7.19
N SER A 228 -35.19 -21.89 6.95
CA SER A 228 -34.70 -23.27 6.83
C SER A 228 -33.40 -23.56 7.59
N THR A 229 -33.37 -24.78 8.14
CA THR A 229 -32.37 -25.46 8.96
C THR A 229 -31.06 -25.77 8.20
N PHE A 230 -30.65 -24.93 7.25
CA PHE A 230 -29.51 -25.16 6.35
C PHE A 230 -28.31 -24.21 6.59
N GLY A 231 -28.20 -23.62 7.79
CA GLY A 231 -26.97 -23.00 8.30
C GLY A 231 -26.25 -23.84 9.38
N GLY A 232 -26.79 -25.02 9.72
CA GLY A 232 -26.53 -25.65 11.01
C GLY A 232 -25.10 -26.12 11.26
N ARG A 233 -24.37 -26.62 10.25
CA ARG A 233 -23.05 -27.24 10.53
C ARG A 233 -21.93 -26.22 10.57
N THR A 234 -21.91 -25.27 9.63
CA THR A 234 -20.94 -24.16 9.67
C THR A 234 -21.19 -23.24 10.86
N GLU A 235 -22.45 -22.88 11.14
CA GLU A 235 -22.78 -22.09 12.35
C GLU A 235 -22.46 -22.85 13.64
N GLY A 236 -22.67 -24.16 13.65
CA GLY A 236 -22.28 -25.05 14.75
C GLY A 236 -20.78 -25.06 14.98
N ALA A 237 -19.98 -25.30 13.93
CA ALA A 237 -18.52 -25.30 14.00
C ALA A 237 -17.96 -23.94 14.45
N VAL A 238 -18.56 -22.83 13.98
CA VAL A 238 -18.21 -21.47 14.44
C VAL A 238 -18.58 -21.27 15.91
N SER A 239 -19.77 -21.70 16.32
CA SER A 239 -20.21 -21.60 17.72
C SER A 239 -19.30 -22.40 18.65
N ASP A 240 -18.91 -23.60 18.24
CA ASP A 240 -17.97 -24.44 18.98
C ASP A 240 -16.58 -23.80 19.05
N ALA A 241 -16.08 -23.18 17.97
CA ALA A 241 -14.83 -22.43 18.01
C ALA A 241 -14.89 -21.26 19.00
N LEU A 242 -15.96 -20.45 18.96
CA LEU A 242 -16.19 -19.34 19.89
C LEU A 242 -16.28 -19.83 21.34
N ASP A 243 -16.95 -20.96 21.58
CA ASP A 243 -17.07 -21.57 22.91
C ASP A 243 -15.72 -22.12 23.43
N ASN A 244 -14.75 -22.36 22.54
CA ASN A 244 -13.38 -22.72 22.91
C ASN A 244 -12.43 -21.51 22.95
N GLY A 245 -12.97 -20.29 22.92
CA GLY A 245 -12.21 -19.04 23.08
C GLY A 245 -11.50 -18.57 21.82
N ILE A 246 -11.84 -19.14 20.66
CA ILE A 246 -11.26 -18.75 19.38
C ILE A 246 -12.00 -17.54 18.83
N PHE A 247 -11.26 -16.53 18.37
CA PHE A 247 -11.86 -15.39 17.71
C PHE A 247 -12.22 -15.75 16.27
N VAL A 248 -13.45 -15.45 15.84
CA VAL A 248 -13.88 -15.67 14.47
C VAL A 248 -14.21 -14.33 13.83
N VAL A 249 -13.57 -14.04 12.70
CA VAL A 249 -13.79 -12.84 11.89
C VAL A 249 -14.35 -13.28 10.55
N ALA A 250 -15.49 -12.75 10.12
CA ALA A 250 -16.17 -13.19 8.92
C ALA A 250 -16.68 -12.05 8.06
N ALA A 251 -16.66 -12.25 6.75
CA ALA A 251 -17.15 -11.29 5.78
C ALA A 251 -18.67 -11.09 5.90
N ALA A 252 -19.13 -9.84 5.93
CA ALA A 252 -20.56 -9.54 5.93
C ALA A 252 -21.28 -10.01 4.65
N GLY A 253 -20.52 -10.17 3.56
CA GLY A 253 -21.00 -10.58 2.25
C GLY A 253 -21.17 -9.41 1.28
N ASN A 254 -21.25 -9.75 0.00
CA ASN A 254 -21.26 -8.78 -1.11
C ASN A 254 -22.66 -8.63 -1.74
N HIS A 255 -23.71 -8.76 -0.91
CA HIS A 255 -25.10 -8.85 -1.37
C HIS A 255 -25.94 -7.62 -1.01
N GLY A 256 -25.35 -6.49 -0.61
CA GLY A 256 -26.10 -5.27 -0.22
C GLY A 256 -26.54 -4.35 -1.37
N GLY A 257 -26.41 -4.81 -2.62
CA GLY A 257 -26.78 -4.06 -3.81
C GLY A 257 -28.26 -4.25 -4.17
N ALA A 258 -28.89 -3.20 -4.70
CA ALA A 258 -30.32 -3.18 -5.01
C ALA A 258 -30.78 -4.43 -5.80
N GLY A 259 -31.68 -5.21 -5.21
CA GLY A 259 -32.24 -6.41 -5.83
C GLY A 259 -31.40 -7.68 -5.64
N GLN A 260 -30.30 -7.60 -4.90
CA GLN A 260 -29.49 -8.73 -4.44
C GLN A 260 -29.47 -8.86 -2.91
N ASP A 261 -30.18 -7.95 -2.23
CA ASP A 261 -30.21 -7.78 -0.78
C ASP A 261 -30.59 -9.06 -0.04
N TYR A 262 -29.62 -9.60 0.70
CA TYR A 262 -29.89 -10.57 1.74
C TYR A 262 -30.56 -9.87 2.93
N PRO A 263 -31.45 -10.57 3.66
CA PRO A 263 -32.15 -9.98 4.80
C PRO A 263 -31.21 -9.66 5.97
N ASP A 264 -29.98 -10.17 5.95
CA ASP A 264 -28.98 -10.04 6.99
C ASP A 264 -27.58 -10.21 6.37
N VAL A 265 -26.53 -10.02 7.17
CA VAL A 265 -25.17 -10.42 6.79
C VAL A 265 -25.11 -11.92 6.50
N SER A 266 -24.15 -12.34 5.68
CA SER A 266 -23.98 -13.73 5.26
C SER A 266 -23.71 -14.67 6.45
N VAL A 267 -24.06 -15.95 6.27
CA VAL A 267 -23.70 -17.00 7.22
C VAL A 267 -22.26 -17.43 6.96
N PRO A 268 -21.38 -17.53 7.97
CA PRO A 268 -21.64 -17.48 9.43
C PRO A 268 -21.39 -16.13 10.12
N ALA A 269 -21.23 -15.02 9.38
CA ALA A 269 -21.02 -13.69 9.97
C ALA A 269 -22.21 -13.22 10.84
N ASN A 270 -23.42 -13.73 10.58
CA ASN A 270 -24.64 -13.47 11.34
C ASN A 270 -24.64 -14.06 12.77
N VAL A 271 -23.72 -14.97 13.09
CA VAL A 271 -23.63 -15.66 14.39
C VAL A 271 -23.14 -14.72 15.50
N ASP A 272 -23.79 -14.82 16.66
CA ASP A 272 -23.42 -14.05 17.86
C ASP A 272 -22.03 -14.45 18.35
N GLY A 273 -21.18 -13.45 18.64
CA GLY A 273 -19.77 -13.65 18.98
C GLY A 273 -18.80 -13.58 17.79
N VAL A 274 -19.25 -13.79 16.55
CA VAL A 274 -18.43 -13.51 15.35
C VAL A 274 -18.24 -12.00 15.19
N ILE A 275 -17.09 -11.55 14.69
CA ILE A 275 -16.86 -10.18 14.22
C ILE A 275 -17.21 -10.15 12.73
N ALA A 276 -18.38 -9.61 12.38
CA ALA A 276 -18.81 -9.45 11.00
C ALA A 276 -18.28 -8.14 10.42
N VAL A 277 -17.67 -8.22 9.25
CA VAL A 277 -16.93 -7.10 8.65
C VAL A 277 -17.53 -6.68 7.32
N GLY A 278 -17.98 -5.43 7.24
CA GLY A 278 -18.38 -4.78 5.98
C GLY A 278 -17.21 -4.04 5.32
N ALA A 279 -17.43 -3.56 4.09
CA ALA A 279 -16.39 -2.92 3.29
C ALA A 279 -16.66 -1.43 3.03
N VAL A 280 -15.59 -0.64 3.08
CA VAL A 280 -15.57 0.78 2.71
C VAL A 280 -14.49 1.08 1.67
N HIS A 281 -14.73 2.14 0.91
CA HIS A 281 -13.75 2.80 0.06
C HIS A 281 -12.72 3.58 0.87
N ARG A 282 -11.64 4.02 0.22
CA ARG A 282 -10.58 4.87 0.79
C ARG A 282 -11.05 6.13 1.52
N ASN A 283 -12.18 6.70 1.10
CA ASN A 283 -12.78 7.88 1.71
C ASN A 283 -13.76 7.55 2.86
N ASN A 284 -13.72 6.33 3.40
CA ASN A 284 -14.65 5.79 4.39
C ASN A 284 -16.13 5.79 3.96
N SER A 285 -16.42 5.93 2.66
CA SER A 285 -17.77 5.69 2.15
C SER A 285 -18.04 4.19 2.02
N LEU A 286 -19.24 3.78 2.40
CA LEU A 286 -19.67 2.39 2.32
C LEU A 286 -19.64 1.87 0.88
N TRP A 287 -19.08 0.68 0.70
CA TRP A 287 -19.18 -0.01 -0.58
C TRP A 287 -20.61 -0.48 -0.83
N GLN A 288 -21.17 -0.15 -1.99
CA GLN A 288 -22.58 -0.40 -2.29
C GLN A 288 -22.98 -1.87 -2.17
N PHE A 289 -22.06 -2.81 -2.38
CA PHE A 289 -22.32 -4.24 -2.30
C PHE A 289 -22.11 -4.83 -0.90
N SER A 290 -21.56 -4.08 0.06
CA SER A 290 -21.43 -4.57 1.44
C SER A 290 -22.82 -4.88 2.02
N SER A 291 -23.06 -6.12 2.41
CA SER A 291 -24.34 -6.56 2.99
C SER A 291 -24.69 -5.75 4.23
N SER A 292 -26.00 -5.56 4.45
CA SER A 292 -26.54 -5.01 5.68
C SER A 292 -26.87 -6.12 6.68
N GLY A 293 -26.74 -5.85 7.97
CA GLY A 293 -27.30 -6.74 8.98
C GLY A 293 -28.78 -6.52 9.24
N SER A 294 -29.33 -7.37 10.12
CA SER A 294 -30.71 -7.31 10.61
C SER A 294 -30.76 -6.87 12.09
N PRO A 295 -31.83 -6.16 12.52
CA PRO A 295 -32.09 -5.89 13.93
C PRO A 295 -32.25 -7.16 14.80
N THR A 296 -32.61 -8.29 14.18
CA THR A 296 -32.84 -9.57 14.87
C THR A 296 -31.91 -10.65 14.37
N ASN A 297 -31.51 -11.57 15.26
CA ASN A 297 -30.77 -12.77 14.92
C ASN A 297 -31.63 -13.80 14.16
N ALA A 298 -31.04 -14.92 13.77
CA ALA A 298 -31.73 -16.00 13.05
C ALA A 298 -32.92 -16.61 13.83
N SER A 299 -32.93 -16.49 15.16
CA SER A 299 -34.04 -16.95 16.01
C SER A 299 -35.18 -15.92 16.15
N GLY A 300 -35.03 -14.74 15.53
CA GLY A 300 -35.99 -13.63 15.61
C GLY A 300 -35.86 -12.78 16.87
N GLU A 301 -34.82 -12.98 17.68
CA GLU A 301 -34.57 -12.18 18.88
C GLU A 301 -33.78 -10.92 18.53
N THR A 302 -34.07 -9.80 19.19
CA THR A 302 -33.34 -8.54 18.98
C THR A 302 -31.87 -8.70 19.36
N ARG A 303 -30.98 -8.32 18.44
CA ARG A 303 -29.53 -8.31 18.73
C ARG A 303 -29.20 -7.24 19.75
N ILE A 304 -28.42 -7.62 20.75
CA ILE A 304 -27.97 -6.73 21.82
C ILE A 304 -26.49 -6.39 21.63
N TRP A 305 -26.11 -5.21 22.11
CA TRP A 305 -24.73 -4.76 22.09
C TRP A 305 -23.79 -5.75 22.80
N PRO A 306 -22.59 -6.05 22.27
CA PRO A 306 -21.98 -5.55 21.02
C PRO A 306 -22.18 -6.49 19.80
N ASN A 307 -23.28 -7.23 19.70
CA ASN A 307 -23.51 -8.29 18.69
C ASN A 307 -24.42 -7.86 17.52
N GLN A 308 -24.70 -6.56 17.35
CA GLN A 308 -25.40 -6.08 16.17
C GLN A 308 -24.50 -6.18 14.91
N LYS A 309 -25.11 -6.42 13.74
CA LYS A 309 -24.39 -6.82 12.51
C LYS A 309 -24.49 -5.78 11.38
N PRO A 310 -23.46 -5.61 10.53
CA PRO A 310 -22.08 -6.02 10.79
C PRO A 310 -21.55 -5.30 12.04
N GLU A 311 -20.49 -5.79 12.68
CA GLU A 311 -19.92 -5.10 13.85
C GLU A 311 -19.06 -3.91 13.43
N VAL A 312 -18.32 -4.02 12.34
CA VAL A 312 -17.36 -3.00 11.91
C VAL A 312 -17.27 -2.97 10.38
N VAL A 313 -16.82 -1.86 9.82
CA VAL A 313 -16.37 -1.81 8.43
C VAL A 313 -14.88 -1.55 8.35
N ALA A 314 -14.23 -2.10 7.33
CA ALA A 314 -12.80 -1.89 7.09
C ALA A 314 -12.56 -1.63 5.59
N PRO A 315 -11.35 -1.16 5.20
CA PRO A 315 -10.98 -1.04 3.79
C PRO A 315 -11.27 -2.33 3.02
N GLY A 316 -11.91 -2.23 1.86
CA GLY A 316 -12.23 -3.42 1.05
C GLY A 316 -12.55 -3.12 -0.40
N VAL A 317 -12.11 -1.97 -0.91
CA VAL A 317 -12.31 -1.59 -2.30
C VAL A 317 -11.00 -1.03 -2.85
N GLU A 318 -10.65 -1.46 -4.06
CA GLU A 318 -9.38 -1.17 -4.73
C GLU A 318 -8.17 -1.61 -3.89
N ILE A 319 -8.27 -2.80 -3.26
CA ILE A 319 -7.20 -3.37 -2.47
C ILE A 319 -6.27 -4.19 -3.37
N HIS A 320 -5.02 -3.80 -3.43
CA HIS A 320 -3.94 -4.46 -4.11
C HIS A 320 -3.39 -5.58 -3.24
N SER A 321 -3.39 -6.80 -3.77
CA SER A 321 -2.83 -7.97 -3.10
C SER A 321 -2.15 -8.93 -4.08
N THR A 322 -1.52 -9.96 -3.51
CA THR A 322 -0.88 -11.05 -4.23
C THR A 322 -1.90 -11.84 -5.05
N TYR A 323 -1.57 -12.13 -6.29
CA TYR A 323 -2.44 -12.82 -7.24
C TYR A 323 -1.58 -13.76 -8.08
N VAL A 324 -2.13 -14.85 -8.59
CA VAL A 324 -1.38 -15.70 -9.52
C VAL A 324 -2.25 -16.04 -10.72
N SER A 325 -1.90 -15.45 -11.86
CA SER A 325 -2.54 -15.82 -13.13
C SER A 325 -1.59 -16.64 -13.99
N GLU A 326 -1.87 -17.93 -14.15
CA GLU A 326 -1.15 -18.76 -15.12
C GLU A 326 -1.32 -18.26 -16.56
N ARG A 327 -2.44 -17.59 -16.86
CA ARG A 327 -2.75 -17.09 -18.20
C ARG A 327 -1.94 -15.86 -18.57
N THR A 328 -1.84 -14.89 -17.66
CA THR A 328 -1.22 -13.58 -17.95
C THR A 328 0.17 -13.43 -17.35
N GLY A 329 0.54 -14.27 -16.39
CA GLY A 329 1.73 -14.10 -15.56
C GLY A 329 1.61 -12.95 -14.55
N ALA A 330 0.41 -12.40 -14.35
CA ALA A 330 0.17 -11.38 -13.35
C ALA A 330 0.39 -11.96 -11.94
N THR A 331 1.15 -11.23 -11.14
CA THR A 331 1.56 -11.56 -9.77
C THR A 331 0.83 -10.70 -8.73
N TRP A 332 0.25 -9.58 -9.14
CA TRP A 332 -0.60 -8.78 -8.27
C TRP A 332 -1.86 -8.37 -9.01
N SER A 333 -2.93 -8.12 -8.24
CA SER A 333 -4.20 -7.62 -8.74
C SER A 333 -4.89 -6.78 -7.69
N ARG A 334 -5.90 -6.03 -8.12
CA ARG A 334 -6.84 -5.34 -7.23
C ARG A 334 -8.08 -6.20 -7.00
N SER A 335 -8.63 -6.13 -5.80
CA SER A 335 -9.86 -6.77 -5.37
C SER A 335 -10.79 -5.78 -4.67
N ASP A 336 -12.08 -6.07 -4.78
CA ASP A 336 -13.16 -5.40 -4.09
C ASP A 336 -13.99 -6.46 -3.36
N GLY A 337 -14.12 -6.35 -2.04
CA GLY A 337 -14.82 -7.37 -1.25
C GLY A 337 -14.84 -7.11 0.24
N THR A 338 -15.89 -7.63 0.88
CA THR A 338 -15.90 -7.78 2.35
C THR A 338 -14.88 -8.83 2.83
N SER A 339 -14.42 -9.71 1.94
CA SER A 339 -13.26 -10.60 2.14
C SER A 339 -12.02 -9.83 2.55
N ASP A 340 -11.64 -8.82 1.78
CA ASP A 340 -10.45 -7.99 1.99
C ASP A 340 -10.53 -7.30 3.36
N SER A 341 -11.69 -6.70 3.66
CA SER A 341 -11.98 -6.05 4.93
C SER A 341 -11.86 -7.00 6.12
N THR A 342 -12.32 -8.24 5.96
CA THR A 342 -12.21 -9.30 6.97
C THR A 342 -10.75 -9.54 7.33
N VAL A 343 -9.87 -9.60 6.33
CA VAL A 343 -8.45 -9.83 6.57
C VAL A 343 -7.78 -8.64 7.27
N PHE A 344 -8.16 -7.40 6.96
CA PHE A 344 -7.65 -6.24 7.70
C PHE A 344 -8.03 -6.30 9.19
N VAL A 345 -9.27 -6.67 9.52
CA VAL A 345 -9.71 -6.84 10.91
C VAL A 345 -8.99 -8.03 11.58
N THR A 346 -8.82 -9.14 10.87
CA THR A 346 -8.03 -10.31 11.33
C THR A 346 -6.59 -9.91 11.66
N GLY A 347 -5.94 -9.15 10.77
CA GLY A 347 -4.58 -8.66 10.95
C GLY A 347 -4.47 -7.73 12.16
N ALA A 348 -5.36 -6.74 12.26
CA ALA A 348 -5.44 -5.85 13.41
C ALA A 348 -5.61 -6.63 14.74
N LEU A 349 -6.51 -7.61 14.77
CA LEU A 349 -6.73 -8.44 15.94
C LEU A 349 -5.47 -9.26 16.31
N ALA A 350 -4.76 -9.82 15.33
CA ALA A 350 -3.51 -10.54 15.58
C ALA A 350 -2.44 -9.65 16.23
N LEU A 351 -2.32 -8.39 15.80
CA LEU A 351 -1.40 -7.42 16.43
C LEU A 351 -1.82 -7.08 17.88
N ILE A 352 -3.13 -6.95 18.13
CA ILE A 352 -3.67 -6.67 19.47
C ILE A 352 -3.43 -7.86 20.41
N LEU A 353 -3.67 -9.09 19.94
CA LEU A 353 -3.41 -10.30 20.73
C LEU A 353 -1.91 -10.46 21.02
N GLU A 354 -1.03 -10.10 20.10
CA GLU A 354 0.42 -10.07 20.34
C GLU A 354 0.77 -9.06 21.45
N ARG A 355 0.24 -7.83 21.37
CA ARG A 355 0.53 -6.75 22.35
C ARG A 355 0.19 -7.15 23.78
N TYR A 356 -0.91 -7.87 23.97
CA TYR A 356 -1.39 -8.29 25.29
C TYR A 356 -1.22 -9.79 25.55
N ASN A 357 -0.32 -10.44 24.82
CA ASN A 357 -0.10 -11.87 24.93
C ASN A 357 0.22 -12.30 26.38
N GLY A 358 -0.42 -13.37 26.83
CA GLY A 358 -0.29 -13.88 28.20
C GLY A 358 -1.17 -13.16 29.24
N ASN A 359 -1.96 -12.16 28.85
CA ASN A 359 -2.94 -11.57 29.77
C ASN A 359 -4.12 -12.54 29.99
N PRO A 360 -4.46 -12.89 31.25
CA PRO A 360 -5.55 -13.83 31.53
C PRO A 360 -6.93 -13.34 31.08
N GLY A 361 -7.14 -12.03 30.92
CA GLY A 361 -8.40 -11.47 30.41
C GLY A 361 -8.67 -11.77 28.93
N LEU A 362 -7.65 -12.21 28.19
CA LEU A 362 -7.77 -12.67 26.80
C LEU A 362 -7.80 -14.20 26.67
N SER A 363 -7.85 -14.93 27.79
CA SER A 363 -7.90 -16.39 27.81
C SER A 363 -9.25 -16.87 28.38
N PRO A 364 -9.90 -17.87 27.77
CA PRO A 364 -11.12 -18.44 28.33
C PRO A 364 -10.83 -19.11 29.68
N THR A 365 -11.70 -18.93 30.67
CA THR A 365 -11.55 -19.54 31.99
C THR A 365 -12.10 -20.96 32.09
N HIS A 366 -13.04 -21.30 31.22
CA HIS A 366 -13.61 -22.64 31.04
C HIS A 366 -14.17 -22.77 29.62
N GLN A 367 -14.51 -23.99 29.20
CA GLN A 367 -15.25 -24.21 27.95
C GLN A 367 -16.60 -23.46 27.99
N GLY A 368 -16.96 -22.78 26.91
CA GLY A 368 -18.12 -21.90 26.79
C GLY A 368 -17.91 -20.48 27.33
N ASP A 369 -16.71 -20.14 27.84
CA ASP A 369 -16.42 -18.77 28.29
C ASP A 369 -16.15 -17.84 27.11
N ARG A 370 -17.15 -17.05 26.72
CA ARG A 370 -17.03 -16.03 25.67
C ARG A 370 -16.64 -14.65 26.21
N THR A 371 -16.24 -14.52 27.48
CA THR A 371 -15.90 -13.23 28.09
C THR A 371 -14.74 -12.51 27.38
N PRO A 372 -13.62 -13.19 27.01
CA PRO A 372 -12.57 -12.58 26.19
C PRO A 372 -13.08 -12.03 24.86
N ILE A 373 -13.95 -12.78 24.18
CA ILE A 373 -14.56 -12.38 22.91
C ILE A 373 -15.45 -11.15 23.10
N GLN A 374 -16.30 -11.14 24.13
CA GLN A 374 -17.14 -9.98 24.44
C GLN A 374 -16.30 -8.75 24.79
N LEU A 375 -15.21 -8.90 25.54
CA LEU A 375 -14.28 -7.81 25.87
C LEU A 375 -13.71 -7.18 24.59
N VAL A 376 -13.16 -8.01 23.70
CA VAL A 376 -12.56 -7.56 22.44
C VAL A 376 -13.60 -6.92 21.52
N LYS A 377 -14.81 -7.48 21.44
CA LYS A 377 -15.91 -6.92 20.64
C LYS A 377 -16.44 -5.60 21.19
N SER A 378 -16.60 -5.49 22.51
CA SER A 378 -16.99 -4.24 23.17
C SER A 378 -15.94 -3.14 22.95
N ALA A 379 -14.65 -3.50 23.04
CA ALA A 379 -13.57 -2.58 22.73
C ALA A 379 -13.63 -2.11 21.27
N LEU A 380 -13.85 -3.03 20.32
CA LEU A 380 -14.00 -2.73 18.89
C LEU A 380 -15.16 -1.76 18.64
N ALA A 381 -16.32 -2.03 19.24
CA ALA A 381 -17.52 -1.21 19.08
C ALA A 381 -17.31 0.23 19.55
N GLU A 382 -16.58 0.43 20.65
CA GLU A 382 -16.34 1.76 21.21
C GLU A 382 -15.21 2.53 20.52
N SER A 383 -14.20 1.81 20.02
CA SER A 383 -13.04 2.41 19.35
C SER A 383 -13.26 2.69 17.87
N SER A 384 -14.34 2.18 17.28
CA SER A 384 -14.66 2.37 15.86
C SER A 384 -14.98 3.83 15.55
N GLU A 385 -14.52 4.32 14.40
CA GLU A 385 -14.77 5.70 13.97
C GLU A 385 -16.10 5.79 13.24
N ALA A 386 -17.00 6.68 13.68
CA ALA A 386 -18.30 6.82 13.05
C ALA A 386 -18.21 7.09 11.54
N GLY A 387 -19.05 6.40 10.76
CA GLY A 387 -19.19 6.66 9.33
C GLY A 387 -19.80 8.04 9.02
N VAL A 388 -19.75 8.44 7.75
CA VAL A 388 -20.19 9.76 7.25
C VAL A 388 -21.64 10.13 7.61
N PHE A 389 -22.49 9.13 7.90
CA PHE A 389 -23.91 9.30 8.23
C PHE A 389 -24.31 8.63 9.55
N GLN A 390 -23.36 8.45 10.46
CA GLN A 390 -23.54 7.71 11.71
C GLN A 390 -23.21 8.62 12.91
N GLU A 391 -24.02 8.54 13.97
CA GLU A 391 -23.67 9.13 15.26
C GLU A 391 -22.68 8.23 16.00
N GLN A 392 -21.66 8.83 16.63
CA GLN A 392 -20.63 8.09 17.36
C GLN A 392 -21.24 7.22 18.46
N GLY A 393 -20.93 5.92 18.44
CA GLY A 393 -21.39 4.95 19.44
C GLY A 393 -22.75 4.32 19.16
N GLU A 394 -23.51 4.77 18.16
CA GLU A 394 -24.70 4.07 17.70
C GLU A 394 -24.36 3.02 16.64
N HIS A 395 -25.08 1.90 16.63
CA HIS A 395 -24.92 0.89 15.58
C HIS A 395 -25.73 1.25 14.33
N HIS A 396 -25.12 1.13 13.16
CA HIS A 396 -25.77 1.27 11.87
C HIS A 396 -25.77 -0.07 11.12
N LEU A 397 -26.91 -0.46 10.54
CA LEU A 397 -27.09 -1.76 9.86
C LEU A 397 -26.12 -2.03 8.69
N ARG A 398 -25.38 -1.03 8.22
CA ARG A 398 -24.33 -1.22 7.19
C ARG A 398 -22.93 -0.80 7.61
N TYR A 399 -22.80 0.20 8.49
CA TYR A 399 -21.49 0.69 8.94
C TYR A 399 -21.03 -0.03 10.22
N GLY A 400 -21.90 -0.85 10.82
CA GLY A 400 -21.67 -1.42 12.13
C GLY A 400 -21.54 -0.33 13.19
N TYR A 401 -20.56 -0.45 14.07
CA TYR A 401 -20.18 0.59 15.02
C TYR A 401 -19.27 1.67 14.41
N GLY A 402 -18.83 1.48 13.16
CA GLY A 402 -17.99 2.43 12.45
C GLY A 402 -16.84 1.76 11.69
N SER A 403 -15.91 2.57 11.20
CA SER A 403 -14.68 2.14 10.55
C SER A 403 -13.65 1.64 11.56
N LEU A 404 -12.92 0.59 11.17
CA LEU A 404 -11.81 0.02 11.93
C LEU A 404 -10.73 1.07 12.22
N ASN A 405 -10.37 1.21 13.50
CA ASN A 405 -9.16 1.88 13.97
C ASN A 405 -8.45 0.94 14.96
N ALA A 406 -7.44 0.23 14.48
CA ALA A 406 -6.72 -0.82 15.20
C ALA A 406 -5.94 -0.27 16.41
N ASP A 407 -5.41 0.95 16.30
CA ASP A 407 -4.67 1.60 17.39
C ASP A 407 -5.61 1.92 18.57
N SER A 408 -6.72 2.60 18.28
CA SER A 408 -7.76 2.89 19.27
C SER A 408 -8.39 1.61 19.82
N TRP A 409 -8.56 0.58 18.99
CA TRP A 409 -9.06 -0.73 19.42
C TRP A 409 -8.11 -1.40 20.39
N SER A 410 -6.80 -1.38 20.09
CA SER A 410 -5.75 -1.90 20.95
C SER A 410 -5.73 -1.23 22.32
N ASP A 411 -5.85 0.10 22.36
CA ASP A 411 -5.91 0.85 23.61
C ASP A 411 -7.21 0.59 24.39
N ALA A 412 -8.35 0.47 23.70
CA ALA A 412 -9.63 0.13 24.31
C ALA A 412 -9.67 -1.29 24.90
N VAL A 413 -8.94 -2.25 24.31
CA VAL A 413 -8.70 -3.57 24.89
C VAL A 413 -7.82 -3.44 26.14
N GLY A 414 -6.70 -2.72 26.04
CA GLY A 414 -5.79 -2.52 27.17
C GLY A 414 -6.44 -1.85 28.38
N ALA A 415 -7.38 -0.94 28.18
CA ALA A 415 -8.14 -0.29 29.25
C ALA A 415 -9.10 -1.24 30.00
N ARG A 416 -9.43 -2.41 29.42
CA ARG A 416 -10.36 -3.40 29.98
C ARG A 416 -9.66 -4.59 30.65
N LEU A 417 -8.39 -4.80 30.35
CA LEU A 417 -7.53 -5.81 30.94
C LEU A 417 -6.94 -5.31 32.26
#